data_AF-A0A3M6WSW8-F1
#
_entry.id   AF-A0A3M6WSW8-F1
#
_cell.length_a   1.000
_cell.length_b   1.000
_cell.length_c   1.000
_cell.angle_alpha   90.00
_cell.angle_beta   90.00
_cell.angle_gamma   90.00
#
_symmetry.space_group_name_H-M   'P 1'
#
loop_
_entity.id
_entity.type
_entity.pdbx_description
1 polymer ?
#
loop_
_entity_poly.entity_id
_entity_poly.type
_entity_poly.pdbx_seq_one_letter_code
_entity_poly.pdbx_strand_id
1 'polypeptide(L)'
;MAQILFRDGTYLELIAFVHDHPERRKGYWWDMPYGIVDLALTTCEPSDLLALQRRLAALGSRVSYATTREGGQVTLGTQELKWRVDFSDGVQRGAMRFFWEDLTPHFRRVPAVNGNTHHPCDADGISGIDDEVAESLYKRLVPALAAATNSSATKRGRHPFATPFEIGRLEQETVRLVKRLRDDDKQVQMKVMIQCLGRKPNVERRVGDGVVLIDFVNGESSKVVREE
;
A
#
# COMPACT_ATOMS: atom_id res chain seq x y z
N MET A 1 -4.36 15.52 -6.08
CA MET A 1 -3.85 14.46 -5.19
C MET A 1 -3.12 15.13 -4.05
N ALA A 2 -3.13 14.52 -2.86
CA ALA A 2 -2.41 15.00 -1.68
C ALA A 2 -1.71 13.81 -1.00
N GLN A 3 -0.54 14.04 -0.40
CA GLN A 3 0.22 13.00 0.30
C GLN A 3 0.31 13.33 1.79
N ILE A 4 0.11 12.33 2.65
CA ILE A 4 0.36 12.39 4.09
C ILE A 4 1.60 11.54 4.35
N LEU A 5 2.76 12.17 4.55
CA LEU A 5 4.05 11.50 4.67
C LEU A 5 4.33 11.06 6.10
N PHE A 6 4.97 9.92 6.29
CA PHE A 6 5.37 9.42 7.60
C PHE A 6 6.88 9.36 7.77
N ARG A 7 7.33 9.18 9.02
CA ARG A 7 8.78 9.18 9.36
C ARG A 7 9.51 7.95 8.83
N ASP A 8 8.81 6.84 8.66
CA ASP A 8 9.33 5.62 8.03
C ASP A 8 9.44 5.74 6.49
N GLY A 9 9.04 6.89 5.91
CA GLY A 9 9.05 7.15 4.48
C GLY A 9 7.86 6.57 3.72
N THR A 10 6.95 5.87 4.41
CA THR A 10 5.64 5.51 3.84
C THR A 10 4.73 6.73 3.79
N TYR A 11 3.62 6.64 3.05
CA TYR A 11 2.66 7.73 2.96
C TYR A 11 1.27 7.22 2.60
N LEU A 12 0.25 8.02 2.91
CA LEU A 12 -1.08 7.89 2.33
C LEU A 12 -1.21 8.82 1.14
N GLU A 13 -1.66 8.29 0.00
CA GLU A 13 -2.04 9.11 -1.15
C GLU A 13 -3.55 9.30 -1.20
N LEU A 14 -3.99 10.55 -1.09
CA LEU A 14 -5.38 10.95 -1.23
C LEU A 14 -5.65 11.33 -2.68
N ILE A 15 -6.52 10.54 -3.32
CA ILE A 15 -6.92 10.72 -4.71
C ILE A 15 -8.38 11.19 -4.72
N ALA A 16 -8.62 12.29 -5.43
CA ALA A 16 -9.94 12.87 -5.63
C ALA A 16 -10.01 13.49 -7.03
N PHE A 17 -11.19 13.47 -7.64
CA PHE A 17 -11.45 14.05 -8.94
C PHE A 17 -12.05 15.45 -8.80
N VAL A 18 -11.46 16.42 -9.49
CA VAL A 18 -12.02 17.77 -9.57
C VAL A 18 -13.15 17.76 -10.61
N HIS A 19 -14.34 18.23 -10.23
CA HIS A 19 -15.56 18.09 -11.03
C HIS A 19 -15.80 16.61 -11.41
N ASP A 20 -16.09 15.80 -10.39
CA ASP A 20 -16.30 14.34 -10.41
C ASP A 20 -17.44 13.90 -11.35
N HIS A 21 -17.22 14.06 -12.66
CA HIS A 21 -18.10 13.60 -13.72
C HIS A 21 -17.69 12.19 -14.13
N PRO A 22 -18.59 11.18 -14.05
CA PRO A 22 -18.26 9.79 -14.34
C PRO A 22 -17.59 9.57 -15.71
N GLU A 23 -18.04 10.30 -16.73
CA GLU A 23 -17.48 10.20 -18.08
C GLU A 23 -16.01 10.66 -18.17
N ARG A 24 -15.57 11.56 -17.27
CA ARG A 24 -14.18 12.03 -17.22
C ARG A 24 -13.26 11.07 -16.47
N ARG A 25 -13.84 10.18 -15.66
CA ARG A 25 -13.11 9.15 -14.90
C ARG A 25 -12.95 7.86 -15.67
N LYS A 26 -13.90 7.55 -16.56
CA LYS A 26 -13.96 6.29 -17.28
C LYS A 26 -12.62 5.94 -17.92
N GLY A 27 -12.05 4.81 -17.52
CA GLY A 27 -10.77 4.29 -18.02
C GLY A 27 -9.52 4.88 -17.35
N TYR A 28 -9.67 5.81 -16.41
CA TYR A 28 -8.60 6.29 -15.56
C TYR A 28 -8.28 5.27 -14.46
N TRP A 29 -7.00 5.16 -14.07
CA TRP A 29 -6.53 4.10 -13.16
C TRP A 29 -7.19 4.13 -11.78
N TRP A 30 -7.58 5.33 -11.35
CA TRP A 30 -8.16 5.60 -10.05
C TRP A 30 -9.69 5.73 -10.08
N ASP A 31 -10.34 5.34 -11.18
CA ASP A 31 -11.80 5.22 -11.28
C ASP A 31 -12.29 3.99 -10.49
N MET A 32 -12.19 4.09 -9.17
CA MET A 32 -12.46 3.02 -8.22
C MET A 32 -13.54 3.46 -7.22
N PRO A 33 -14.23 2.51 -6.56
CA PRO A 33 -15.16 2.84 -5.47
C PRO A 33 -14.44 3.59 -4.34
N TYR A 34 -15.20 4.38 -3.57
CA TYR A 34 -14.62 5.11 -2.44
C TYR A 34 -14.04 4.14 -1.38
N GLY A 35 -12.95 4.54 -0.74
CA GLY A 35 -12.29 3.76 0.31
C GLY A 35 -10.78 3.65 0.10
N ILE A 36 -10.18 2.64 0.72
CA ILE A 36 -8.77 2.28 0.52
C ILE A 36 -8.69 1.40 -0.73
N VAL A 37 -7.98 1.89 -1.75
CA VAL A 37 -8.03 1.32 -3.11
C VAL A 37 -6.97 0.25 -3.34
N ASP A 38 -5.72 0.51 -2.96
CA ASP A 38 -4.59 -0.41 -3.16
C ASP A 38 -3.39 -0.02 -2.26
N LEU A 39 -2.37 -0.88 -2.24
CA LEU A 39 -1.04 -0.63 -1.69
C LEU A 39 0.00 -0.66 -2.81
N ALA A 40 0.71 0.45 -2.99
CA ALA A 40 1.89 0.54 -3.84
C ALA A 40 3.11 0.01 -3.10
N LEU A 41 3.88 -0.89 -3.71
CA LEU A 41 5.21 -1.27 -3.25
C LEU A 41 6.27 -0.58 -4.11
N THR A 42 7.14 0.19 -3.47
CA THR A 42 8.31 0.77 -4.14
C THR A 42 9.45 -0.22 -4.10
N THR A 43 10.12 -0.41 -5.24
CA THR A 43 11.30 -1.27 -5.33
C THR A 43 12.57 -0.45 -5.15
N CYS A 44 13.51 -0.93 -4.33
CA CYS A 44 14.81 -0.27 -4.15
C CYS A 44 15.72 -0.42 -5.38
N GLU A 45 15.49 -1.47 -6.15
CA GLU A 45 16.15 -1.78 -7.41
C GLU A 45 15.08 -1.91 -8.51
N PRO A 46 15.43 -1.77 -9.80
CA PRO A 46 14.50 -2.01 -10.89
C PRO A 46 13.82 -3.38 -10.75
N SER A 47 12.49 -3.42 -10.91
CA SER A 47 11.73 -4.66 -10.74
C SER A 47 12.07 -5.67 -11.85
N ASP A 48 12.45 -6.91 -11.48
CA ASP A 48 12.51 -8.02 -12.45
C ASP A 48 11.10 -8.61 -12.61
N LEU A 49 10.27 -7.90 -13.37
CA LEU A 49 8.89 -8.28 -13.65
C LEU A 49 8.80 -9.68 -14.28
N LEU A 50 9.77 -10.04 -15.13
CA LEU A 50 9.78 -11.32 -15.82
C LEU A 50 10.05 -12.47 -14.85
N ALA A 51 10.98 -12.30 -13.90
CA ALA A 51 11.19 -13.27 -12.83
C ALA A 51 9.97 -13.39 -11.93
N LEU A 52 9.29 -12.27 -11.59
CA LEU A 52 8.04 -12.32 -10.84
C LEU A 52 6.95 -13.09 -11.60
N GLN A 53 6.72 -12.78 -12.88
CA GLN A 53 5.74 -13.48 -13.72
C GLN A 53 6.02 -14.98 -13.80
N ARG A 54 7.28 -15.40 -13.95
CA ARG A 54 7.68 -16.82 -13.93
C ARG A 54 7.37 -17.49 -12.60
N ARG A 55 7.69 -16.84 -11.48
CA ARG A 55 7.37 -17.36 -10.12
C ARG A 55 5.86 -17.53 -9.95
N LEU A 56 5.07 -16.56 -10.38
CA LEU A 56 3.60 -16.63 -10.30
C LEU A 56 3.00 -17.70 -11.21
N ALA A 57 3.51 -17.84 -12.43
CA ALA A 57 3.08 -18.88 -13.36
C ALA A 57 3.32 -20.29 -12.79
N ALA A 58 4.47 -20.52 -12.15
CA ALA A 58 4.81 -21.79 -11.51
C ALA A 58 3.86 -22.17 -10.35
N LEU A 59 3.22 -21.18 -9.70
CA LEU A 59 2.27 -21.40 -8.61
C LEU A 59 0.86 -21.77 -9.09
N GLY A 60 0.55 -21.59 -10.38
CA GLY A 60 -0.81 -21.80 -10.89
C GLY A 60 -1.87 -20.88 -10.26
N SER A 61 -1.46 -19.76 -9.65
CA SER A 61 -2.35 -18.85 -8.89
C SER A 61 -3.36 -18.10 -9.78
N ARG A 62 -3.15 -18.11 -11.11
CA ARG A 62 -3.82 -17.27 -12.11
C ARG A 62 -3.73 -15.77 -11.82
N VAL A 63 -2.82 -15.37 -10.94
CA VAL A 63 -2.43 -13.97 -10.72
C VAL A 63 -1.20 -13.74 -11.58
N SER A 64 -1.23 -12.70 -12.40
CA SER A 64 -0.08 -12.23 -13.17
C SER A 64 0.10 -10.74 -12.95
N TYR A 65 1.11 -10.16 -13.59
CA TYR A 65 1.26 -8.72 -13.70
C TYR A 65 1.22 -8.35 -15.17
N ALA A 66 0.44 -7.31 -15.49
CA ALA A 66 0.29 -6.79 -16.83
C ALA A 66 1.58 -6.13 -17.32
N THR A 67 1.60 -5.73 -18.59
CA THR A 67 2.67 -4.91 -19.13
C THR A 67 2.81 -3.61 -18.34
N THR A 68 4.05 -3.36 -17.94
CA THR A 68 4.55 -2.12 -17.39
C THR A 68 3.99 -0.88 -18.08
N ARG A 69 3.49 0.08 -17.29
CA ARG A 69 2.96 1.35 -17.80
C ARG A 69 3.79 2.50 -17.25
N GLU A 70 4.21 3.40 -18.13
CA GLU A 70 4.88 4.64 -17.72
C GLU A 70 3.85 5.75 -17.52
N GLY A 71 4.13 6.61 -16.55
CA GLY A 71 3.35 7.79 -16.25
C GLY A 71 4.26 8.94 -15.86
N GLY A 72 3.69 10.13 -15.81
CA GLY A 72 4.43 11.31 -15.41
C GLY A 72 3.52 12.50 -15.17
N GLN A 73 4.05 13.48 -14.45
CA GLN A 73 3.40 14.75 -14.22
C GLN A 73 4.45 15.87 -14.24
N VAL A 74 4.06 17.01 -14.80
CA VAL A 74 4.83 18.25 -14.69
C VAL A 74 4.29 19.04 -13.51
N THR A 75 5.15 19.32 -12.53
CA THR A 75 4.80 20.14 -11.36
C THR A 75 4.79 21.63 -11.73
N LEU A 76 4.11 22.47 -10.95
CA LEU A 76 3.99 23.93 -11.16
C LEU A 76 5.33 24.67 -11.35
N GLY A 77 6.45 24.07 -10.93
CA GLY A 77 7.81 24.60 -11.07
C GLY A 77 8.65 23.98 -12.19
N THR A 78 8.05 23.43 -13.26
CA THR A 78 8.73 22.80 -14.43
C THR A 78 9.52 21.52 -14.16
N GLN A 79 9.52 21.02 -12.92
CA GLN A 79 10.11 19.71 -12.63
C GLN A 79 9.20 18.60 -13.16
N GLU A 80 9.79 17.73 -13.96
CA GLU A 80 9.14 16.52 -14.45
C GLU A 80 9.30 15.41 -13.41
N LEU A 81 8.17 14.76 -13.08
CA LEU A 81 8.12 13.50 -12.35
C LEU A 81 7.79 12.40 -13.36
N LYS A 82 8.59 11.34 -13.38
CA LYS A 82 8.33 10.15 -14.18
C LYS A 82 8.33 8.92 -13.30
N TRP A 83 7.45 8.00 -13.62
CA TRP A 83 7.32 6.73 -12.91
C TRP A 83 6.87 5.64 -13.85
N ARG A 84 6.97 4.43 -13.33
CA ARG A 84 6.55 3.20 -13.96
C ARG A 84 5.74 2.40 -12.96
N VAL A 85 4.65 1.80 -13.41
CA VAL A 85 3.77 0.97 -12.59
C VAL A 85 3.51 -0.39 -13.22
N ASP A 86 3.59 -1.42 -12.38
CA ASP A 86 3.25 -2.79 -12.74
C ASP A 86 2.02 -3.23 -11.93
N PHE A 87 0.88 -3.26 -12.61
CA PHE A 87 -0.38 -3.66 -12.01
C PHE A 87 -0.60 -5.17 -12.13
N SER A 88 -1.17 -5.76 -11.08
CA SER A 88 -1.67 -7.14 -11.12
C SER A 88 -2.80 -7.30 -12.14
N ASP A 89 -2.88 -8.50 -12.72
CA ASP A 89 -3.91 -8.95 -13.66
C ASP A 89 -4.49 -10.31 -13.20
N GLY A 90 -5.72 -10.61 -13.62
CA GLY A 90 -6.47 -11.79 -13.20
C GLY A 90 -7.11 -11.72 -11.80
N VAL A 91 -7.05 -10.55 -11.15
CA VAL A 91 -7.67 -10.23 -9.85
C VAL A 91 -8.16 -8.78 -9.81
N GLN A 92 -9.11 -8.47 -8.92
CA GLN A 92 -9.54 -7.09 -8.68
C GLN A 92 -8.39 -6.22 -8.14
N ARG A 93 -8.35 -4.94 -8.54
CA ARG A 93 -7.44 -3.93 -7.96
C ARG A 93 -7.55 -3.91 -6.43
N GLY A 94 -6.42 -3.78 -5.73
CA GLY A 94 -6.34 -3.91 -4.27
C GLY A 94 -6.18 -5.35 -3.76
N ALA A 95 -6.56 -6.38 -4.53
CA ALA A 95 -6.35 -7.78 -4.12
C ALA A 95 -4.87 -8.17 -4.10
N MET A 96 -4.08 -7.53 -4.96
CA MET A 96 -2.67 -7.80 -5.14
C MET A 96 -1.95 -6.49 -5.40
N ARG A 97 -0.77 -6.34 -4.78
CA ARG A 97 -0.01 -5.09 -4.71
C ARG A 97 0.47 -4.74 -6.09
N PHE A 98 0.49 -3.46 -6.42
CA PHE A 98 1.15 -3.00 -7.62
C PHE A 98 2.53 -2.44 -7.28
N PHE A 99 3.46 -2.53 -8.22
CA PHE A 99 4.79 -1.97 -8.04
C PHE A 99 4.86 -0.57 -8.60
N TRP A 100 5.54 0.31 -7.89
CA TRP A 100 5.82 1.69 -8.30
C TRP A 100 7.33 1.90 -8.36
N GLU A 101 7.84 2.19 -9.55
CA GLU A 101 9.24 2.54 -9.78
C GLU A 101 9.33 4.02 -10.15
N ASP A 102 10.18 4.76 -9.43
CA ASP A 102 10.46 6.16 -9.73
C ASP A 102 11.56 6.28 -10.78
N LEU A 103 11.24 6.85 -11.94
CA LEU A 103 12.21 7.11 -13.03
C LEU A 103 12.91 8.46 -12.86
N THR A 104 12.38 9.31 -11.97
CA THR A 104 13.01 10.54 -11.47
C THR A 104 13.34 10.38 -9.99
N PRO A 105 14.32 11.10 -9.41
CA PRO A 105 14.72 10.90 -8.03
C PRO A 105 13.53 10.91 -7.03
N HIS A 106 13.42 9.88 -6.20
CA HIS A 106 12.29 9.64 -5.29
C HIS A 106 11.90 10.86 -4.45
N PHE A 107 12.90 11.57 -3.91
CA PHE A 107 12.69 12.76 -3.07
C PHE A 107 11.93 13.90 -3.78
N ARG A 108 11.87 13.91 -5.13
CA ARG A 108 11.07 14.89 -5.89
C ARG A 108 9.57 14.61 -5.81
N ARG A 109 9.19 13.34 -5.76
CA ARG A 109 7.79 12.91 -5.62
C ARG A 109 7.37 12.84 -4.15
N VAL A 110 8.29 12.40 -3.28
CA VAL A 110 8.07 12.20 -1.85
C VAL A 110 9.15 12.96 -1.07
N PRO A 111 9.00 14.28 -0.85
CA PRO A 111 9.99 15.09 -0.16
C PRO A 111 9.87 14.91 1.36
N ALA A 112 10.22 13.72 1.88
CA ALA A 112 10.22 13.44 3.31
C ALA A 112 11.32 14.25 4.01
N VAL A 113 10.94 15.38 4.62
CA VAL A 113 11.85 16.30 5.32
C VAL A 113 11.36 16.55 6.73
N ASN A 114 12.25 16.97 7.63
CA ASN A 114 11.86 17.37 8.98
C ASN A 114 10.83 18.51 8.90
N GLY A 115 9.58 18.21 9.25
CA GLY A 115 8.46 19.15 9.26
C GLY A 115 7.18 18.65 8.59
N ASN A 116 7.25 17.74 7.63
CA ASN A 116 6.06 17.18 6.95
C ASN A 116 5.80 15.69 7.25
N THR A 117 6.64 15.09 8.08
CA THR A 117 6.53 13.70 8.58
C THR A 117 6.08 13.61 10.03
N HIS A 118 5.98 14.75 10.74
CA HIS A 118 5.53 14.82 12.13
C HIS A 118 4.08 15.29 12.18
N HIS A 119 3.21 14.46 12.74
CA HIS A 119 1.77 14.72 12.78
C HIS A 119 1.32 15.09 14.19
N PRO A 120 0.37 16.04 14.35
CA PRO A 120 -0.23 16.34 15.67
C PRO A 120 -0.94 15.15 16.32
N CYS A 121 -1.31 14.16 15.51
CA CYS A 121 -1.87 12.91 15.99
C CYS A 121 -0.81 11.88 16.37
N ASP A 122 0.49 12.21 16.35
CA ASP A 122 1.63 11.33 16.66
C ASP A 122 1.74 10.07 15.78
N ALA A 123 1.13 10.11 14.59
CA ALA A 123 1.29 9.05 13.60
C ALA A 123 2.72 9.05 13.04
N ASP A 124 3.39 7.90 13.05
CA ASP A 124 4.80 7.79 12.68
C ASP A 124 5.04 6.91 11.43
N GLY A 125 4.06 6.10 11.03
CA GLY A 125 4.13 5.31 9.80
C GLY A 125 3.15 4.14 9.72
N ILE A 126 3.24 3.35 8.65
CA ILE A 126 2.33 2.22 8.41
C ILE A 126 2.89 0.97 9.08
N SER A 127 2.21 0.43 10.09
CA SER A 127 2.58 -0.83 10.75
C SER A 127 2.11 -2.07 10.00
N GLY A 128 1.11 -1.92 9.12
CA GLY A 128 0.66 -3.01 8.30
C GLY A 128 -0.67 -2.76 7.61
N ILE A 129 -1.11 -3.78 6.88
CA ILE A 129 -2.39 -3.80 6.20
C ILE A 129 -3.07 -5.15 6.45
N ASP A 130 -4.37 -5.11 6.74
CA ASP A 130 -5.23 -6.28 6.75
C ASP A 130 -6.09 -6.27 5.48
N ASP A 131 -5.95 -7.32 4.67
CA ASP A 131 -6.76 -7.55 3.48
C ASP A 131 -7.79 -8.64 3.81
N GLU A 132 -9.03 -8.24 4.04
CA GLU A 132 -10.14 -9.20 4.15
C GLU A 132 -10.59 -9.64 2.76
N VAL A 133 -10.42 -10.93 2.45
CA VAL A 133 -10.68 -11.50 1.12
C VAL A 133 -11.60 -12.71 1.18
N ALA A 134 -12.36 -12.94 0.11
CA ALA A 134 -13.17 -14.14 -0.05
C ALA A 134 -12.32 -15.43 0.04
N GLU A 135 -12.90 -16.53 0.54
CA GLU A 135 -12.14 -17.78 0.73
C GLU A 135 -11.55 -18.32 -0.58
N SER A 136 -12.27 -18.17 -1.70
CA SER A 136 -11.82 -18.56 -3.03
C SER A 136 -10.55 -17.80 -3.48
N LEU A 137 -10.41 -16.53 -3.06
CA LEU A 137 -9.24 -15.71 -3.34
C LEU A 137 -8.11 -15.97 -2.36
N TYR A 138 -8.41 -16.19 -1.07
CA TYR A 138 -7.40 -16.42 -0.02
C TYR A 138 -6.38 -17.49 -0.42
N LYS A 139 -6.84 -18.65 -0.90
CA LYS A 139 -5.97 -19.77 -1.30
C LYS A 139 -5.03 -19.42 -2.46
N ARG A 140 -5.43 -18.50 -3.33
CA ARG A 140 -4.67 -18.05 -4.50
C ARG A 140 -3.72 -16.89 -4.14
N LEU A 141 -4.18 -15.97 -3.30
CA LEU A 141 -3.45 -14.74 -2.96
C LEU A 141 -2.31 -14.98 -1.99
N VAL A 142 -2.43 -15.88 -1.01
CA VAL A 142 -1.34 -16.18 -0.06
C VAL A 142 -0.04 -16.59 -0.75
N PRO A 143 -0.01 -17.61 -1.63
CA PRO A 143 1.23 -17.97 -2.32
C PRO A 143 1.66 -16.92 -3.35
N ALA A 144 0.72 -16.23 -4.00
CA ALA A 144 1.05 -15.17 -4.96
C ALA A 144 1.75 -13.99 -4.26
N LEU A 145 1.26 -13.58 -3.10
CA LEU A 145 1.82 -12.51 -2.29
C LEU A 145 3.19 -12.86 -1.74
N ALA A 146 3.38 -14.10 -1.27
CA ALA A 146 4.70 -14.61 -0.90
C ALA A 146 5.71 -14.47 -2.05
N ALA A 147 5.32 -14.86 -3.27
CA ALA A 147 6.16 -14.69 -4.45
C ALA A 147 6.43 -13.21 -4.75
N ALA A 148 5.42 -12.34 -4.69
CA ALA A 148 5.59 -10.93 -4.99
C ALA A 148 6.50 -10.19 -3.99
N THR A 149 6.38 -10.46 -2.70
CA THR A 149 7.22 -9.83 -1.67
C THR A 149 8.53 -10.55 -1.41
N ASN A 150 8.82 -11.61 -2.17
CA ASN A 150 9.98 -12.50 -1.96
C ASN A 150 10.08 -12.96 -0.49
N SER A 151 8.93 -13.22 0.13
CA SER A 151 8.83 -13.64 1.52
C SER A 151 8.36 -15.09 1.61
N SER A 152 8.79 -15.78 2.66
CA SER A 152 8.13 -17.01 3.05
C SER A 152 6.77 -16.66 3.65
N ALA A 153 5.68 -17.26 3.14
CA ALA A 153 4.37 -17.12 3.78
C ALA A 153 4.48 -17.55 5.24
N THR A 154 4.28 -16.62 6.17
CA THR A 154 4.33 -16.97 7.59
C THR A 154 3.05 -17.68 8.01
N LYS A 155 3.07 -18.29 9.21
CA LYS A 155 1.84 -18.81 9.81
C LYS A 155 0.79 -17.69 9.86
N ARG A 156 -0.43 -17.97 9.38
CA ARG A 156 -1.60 -17.05 9.36
C ARG A 156 -1.59 -15.97 8.26
N GLY A 157 -0.91 -16.18 7.13
CA GLY A 157 -1.07 -15.32 5.95
C GLY A 157 -0.48 -13.92 6.10
N ARG A 158 0.51 -13.74 6.99
CA ARG A 158 1.28 -12.50 7.10
C ARG A 158 2.49 -12.55 6.18
N HIS A 159 2.72 -11.46 5.48
CA HIS A 159 3.83 -11.27 4.56
C HIS A 159 4.58 -10.01 4.99
N PRO A 160 5.81 -10.15 5.49
CA PRO A 160 6.59 -8.99 5.89
C PRO A 160 6.93 -8.12 4.69
N PHE A 161 7.03 -6.82 4.93
CA PHE A 161 7.62 -5.85 4.01
C PHE A 161 8.54 -4.90 4.78
N ALA A 162 9.43 -4.21 4.06
CA ALA A 162 10.31 -3.20 4.64
C ALA A 162 9.73 -1.79 4.39
N THR A 163 10.12 -0.85 5.24
CA THR A 163 9.84 0.58 5.05
C THR A 163 11.09 1.29 4.51
N PRO A 164 10.93 2.44 3.81
CA PRO A 164 12.08 3.20 3.31
C PRO A 164 13.08 3.64 4.39
N PHE A 165 12.61 3.94 5.60
CA PHE A 165 13.45 4.37 6.72
C PHE A 165 13.10 3.59 8.00
N GLU A 166 14.13 3.05 8.66
CA GLU A 166 13.99 2.42 9.97
C GLU A 166 13.69 3.48 11.04
N ILE A 167 12.64 3.26 11.85
CA ILE A 167 12.25 4.16 12.94
C ILE A 167 12.25 3.49 14.31
N GLY A 168 12.91 2.34 14.45
CA GLY A 168 13.14 1.66 15.74
C GLY A 168 11.94 0.87 16.24
N ARG A 169 11.25 0.16 15.33
CA ARG A 169 10.04 -0.60 15.64
C ARG A 169 10.37 -1.94 16.28
N LEU A 170 9.49 -2.40 17.17
CA LEU A 170 9.61 -3.72 17.79
C LEU A 170 9.10 -4.86 16.90
N GLU A 171 8.07 -4.58 16.09
CA GLU A 171 7.46 -5.53 15.18
C GLU A 171 7.71 -5.11 13.72
N GLN A 172 7.95 -6.12 12.87
CA GLN A 172 8.07 -5.93 11.43
C GLN A 172 6.69 -5.65 10.81
N GLU A 173 6.66 -4.75 9.84
CA GLU A 173 5.48 -4.43 9.07
C GLU A 173 5.01 -5.62 8.25
N THR A 174 3.70 -5.80 8.20
CA THR A 174 3.13 -6.93 7.48
C THR A 174 1.93 -6.54 6.68
N VAL A 175 1.75 -7.20 5.54
CA VAL A 175 0.41 -7.35 5.01
C VAL A 175 -0.12 -8.72 5.39
N ARG A 176 -1.33 -8.74 5.96
CA ARG A 176 -2.02 -9.93 6.40
C ARG A 176 -3.25 -10.15 5.55
N LEU A 177 -3.31 -11.31 4.89
CA LEU A 177 -4.55 -11.78 4.29
C LEU A 177 -5.41 -12.42 5.38
N VAL A 178 -6.68 -12.01 5.44
CA VAL A 178 -7.68 -12.52 6.39
C VAL A 178 -8.84 -13.08 5.57
N LYS A 179 -9.27 -14.30 5.89
CA LYS A 179 -10.49 -14.85 5.28
C LYS A 179 -11.69 -14.06 5.78
N ARG A 180 -12.49 -13.51 4.87
CA ARG A 180 -13.77 -12.92 5.23
C ARG A 180 -14.76 -14.02 5.59
N LEU A 181 -15.51 -13.81 6.67
CA LEU A 181 -16.56 -14.73 7.13
C LEU A 181 -17.89 -14.54 6.40
N ARG A 182 -18.05 -13.44 5.67
CA ARG A 182 -19.25 -13.07 4.92
C ARG A 182 -18.95 -13.13 3.42
N ASP A 183 -19.82 -13.79 2.68
CA ASP A 183 -19.78 -13.86 1.22
C ASP A 183 -20.63 -12.69 0.69
N ASP A 184 -19.98 -11.57 0.40
CA ASP A 184 -20.56 -10.45 -0.34
C ASP A 184 -19.82 -10.27 -1.67
N ASP A 185 -20.35 -9.44 -2.56
CA ASP A 185 -19.76 -9.23 -3.89
C ASP A 185 -18.38 -8.53 -3.83
N LYS A 186 -17.95 -8.04 -2.66
CA LYS A 186 -16.67 -7.36 -2.47
C LYS A 186 -15.54 -8.39 -2.32
N GLN A 187 -14.72 -8.53 -3.34
CA GLN A 187 -13.56 -9.44 -3.31
C GLN A 187 -12.54 -9.12 -2.22
N VAL A 188 -12.35 -7.82 -1.89
CA VAL A 188 -11.31 -7.33 -0.98
C VAL A 188 -11.84 -6.13 -0.18
N GLN A 189 -11.45 -6.04 1.09
CA GLN A 189 -11.59 -4.85 1.92
C GLN A 189 -10.29 -4.66 2.69
N MET A 190 -9.68 -3.51 2.49
CA MET A 190 -8.41 -3.18 3.12
C MET A 190 -8.64 -2.36 4.38
N LYS A 191 -7.84 -2.65 5.39
CA LYS A 191 -7.71 -1.84 6.61
C LYS A 191 -6.24 -1.55 6.84
N VAL A 192 -5.92 -0.28 7.09
CA VAL A 192 -4.54 0.16 7.31
C VAL A 192 -4.28 0.31 8.80
N MET A 193 -3.15 -0.23 9.27
CA MET A 193 -2.67 -0.03 10.63
C MET A 193 -1.61 1.06 10.62
N ILE A 194 -1.88 2.16 11.32
CA ILE A 194 -0.96 3.29 11.45
C ILE A 194 -0.33 3.23 12.84
N GLN A 195 1.00 3.20 12.88
CA GLN A 195 1.75 3.36 14.09
C GLN A 195 1.53 4.75 14.66
N CYS A 196 1.24 4.81 15.95
CA CYS A 196 1.08 6.06 16.66
C CYS A 196 1.64 5.95 18.07
N LEU A 197 2.21 7.03 18.59
CA LEU A 197 2.48 7.13 20.02
C LEU A 197 1.17 7.33 20.79
N GLY A 198 0.92 6.44 21.74
CA GLY A 198 -0.27 6.48 22.58
C GLY A 198 -1.52 5.95 21.88
N ARG A 199 -2.62 5.89 22.65
CA ARG A 199 -3.88 5.34 22.17
C ARG A 199 -4.67 6.41 21.42
N LYS A 200 -4.98 6.15 20.15
CA LYS A 200 -5.91 6.95 19.35
C LYS A 200 -7.14 6.09 19.00
N PRO A 201 -8.32 6.71 18.80
CA PRO A 201 -9.49 5.97 18.35
C PRO A 201 -9.31 5.51 16.90
N ASN A 202 -9.67 4.26 16.61
CA ASN A 202 -9.72 3.74 15.24
C ASN A 202 -10.74 4.54 14.41
N VAL A 203 -10.46 4.64 13.11
CA VAL A 203 -11.32 5.31 12.16
C VAL A 203 -12.09 4.25 11.38
N GLU A 204 -13.41 4.29 11.53
CA GLU A 204 -14.34 3.66 10.60
C GLU A 204 -15.22 4.78 10.03
N ARG A 205 -15.03 5.10 8.75
CA ARG A 205 -15.73 6.21 8.12
C ARG A 205 -16.33 5.79 6.79
N ARG A 206 -17.65 5.94 6.66
CA ARG A 206 -18.32 5.84 5.35
C ARG A 206 -18.03 7.09 4.52
N VAL A 207 -17.66 6.87 3.27
CA VAL A 207 -17.40 7.92 2.27
C VAL A 207 -18.08 7.46 0.99
N GLY A 208 -19.13 8.18 0.55
CA GLY A 208 -19.99 7.70 -0.54
C GLY A 208 -20.58 6.32 -0.25
N ASP A 209 -20.39 5.37 -1.16
CA ASP A 209 -20.74 3.94 -1.05
C ASP A 209 -19.63 3.07 -0.42
N GLY A 210 -18.51 3.70 -0.08
CA GLY A 210 -17.31 3.10 0.46
C GLY A 210 -17.15 3.21 1.98
N VAL A 211 -16.09 2.58 2.48
CA VAL A 211 -15.65 2.71 3.86
C VAL A 211 -14.13 2.80 3.93
N VAL A 212 -13.64 3.67 4.79
CA VAL A 212 -12.23 3.80 5.17
C VAL A 212 -12.07 3.21 6.56
N LEU A 213 -11.15 2.25 6.69
CA LEU A 213 -10.82 1.57 7.93
C LEU A 213 -9.35 1.82 8.27
N ILE A 214 -9.11 2.50 9.39
CA ILE A 214 -7.76 2.76 9.91
C ILE A 214 -7.72 2.39 11.39
N ASP A 215 -6.83 1.48 11.75
CA ASP A 215 -6.53 1.17 13.14
C ASP A 215 -5.27 1.94 13.56
N PHE A 216 -5.31 2.65 14.69
CA PHE A 216 -4.10 3.20 15.28
C PHE A 216 -3.53 2.18 16.26
N VAL A 217 -2.31 1.72 15.97
CA VAL A 217 -1.62 0.74 16.80
C VAL A 217 -0.53 1.45 17.60
N ASN A 218 -0.45 1.12 18.89
CA ASN A 218 0.51 1.76 19.77
C ASN A 218 1.93 1.31 19.41
N GLY A 219 2.74 2.25 18.95
CA GLY A 219 4.18 2.02 18.81
C GLY A 219 4.84 2.18 20.17
N GLU A 220 5.22 1.09 20.83
CA GLU A 220 6.18 1.20 21.91
C GLU A 220 7.53 1.55 21.29
N SER A 221 7.93 2.83 21.38
CA SER A 221 9.30 3.23 21.07
C SER A 221 10.22 2.55 22.09
N SER A 222 11.17 1.76 21.60
CA SER A 222 12.29 1.30 22.42
C SER A 222 12.93 2.53 23.06
N LYS A 223 12.86 2.60 24.40
CA LYS A 223 13.47 3.69 25.16
C LYS A 223 14.93 3.79 24.72
N VAL A 224 15.27 4.89 24.04
CA VAL A 224 16.67 5.28 23.88
C VAL A 224 17.20 5.44 25.31
N VAL A 225 18.06 4.52 25.72
CA VAL A 225 18.89 4.69 26.91
C VAL A 225 19.72 5.93 26.63
N ARG A 226 19.36 7.05 27.26
CA ARG A 226 20.24 8.21 27.32
C ARG A 226 21.40 7.77 28.22
N GLU A 227 22.56 7.53 27.62
CA GLU A 227 23.80 7.53 28.37
C GLU A 227 23.98 8.94 28.95
N GLU A 228 24.08 8.99 30.28
CA GLU A 228 24.41 10.18 31.08
C GLU A 228 25.89 10.54 30.95
#